data_AF-A0A7Y8F5Y5-F1
#
_entry.id   AF-A0A7Y8F5Y5-F1
#
_cell.length_a   1.000
_cell.length_b   1.000
_cell.length_c   1.000
_cell.angle_alpha   90.00
_cell.angle_beta   90.00
_cell.angle_gamma   90.00
#
_symmetry.space_group_name_H-M   'P 1'
#
loop_
_entity.id
_entity.type
_entity.pdbx_description
1 polymer ?
#
loop_
_entity_poly.entity_id
_entity_poly.type
_entity_poly.pdbx_seq_one_letter_code
_entity_poly.pdbx_strand_id
1 'polypeptide(L)'
;ISRATLYRMMSRYGGFVNYLRQRRLHRCRDDLGDPSQVHLSIAEVAERWGFSNASAFSTAFKDLFDMSPRDFRQMSRGRARRINDLGSESDWSRWLAAMR
;
A
#
# COMPACT_ATOMS: atom_id res chain seq x y z
N ILE A 1 -28.69 -0.50 -16.79
CA ILE A 1 -27.74 0.37 -17.53
C ILE A 1 -26.88 -0.51 -18.44
N SER A 2 -26.60 -0.14 -19.68
CA SER A 2 -25.78 -0.98 -20.58
C SER A 2 -24.28 -0.68 -20.47
N ARG A 3 -23.42 -1.63 -20.88
CA ARG A 3 -21.96 -1.47 -20.88
C ARG A 3 -21.51 -0.21 -21.62
N ALA A 4 -22.06 0.04 -22.81
CA ALA A 4 -21.77 1.24 -23.60
C ALA A 4 -22.21 2.53 -22.89
N THR A 5 -23.37 2.49 -22.21
CA THR A 5 -23.88 3.63 -21.44
C THR A 5 -22.98 3.93 -20.25
N LEU A 6 -22.53 2.91 -19.51
CA LEU A 6 -21.59 3.06 -18.40
C LEU A 6 -20.27 3.68 -18.87
N TYR A 7 -19.68 3.16 -19.95
CA TYR A 7 -18.44 3.70 -20.49
C TYR A 7 -18.58 5.17 -20.87
N ARG A 8 -19.63 5.54 -21.62
CA ARG A 8 -19.88 6.93 -22.02
C ARG A 8 -20.08 7.87 -20.82
N MET A 9 -20.82 7.42 -19.80
CA MET A 9 -21.01 8.20 -18.57
C MET A 9 -19.73 8.34 -17.75
N MET A 10 -18.83 7.35 -17.79
CA MET A 10 -17.55 7.38 -17.09
C MET A 10 -16.46 8.10 -17.88
N SER A 11 -16.58 8.27 -19.20
CA SER A 11 -15.60 8.99 -20.02
C SER A 11 -15.33 10.40 -19.51
N ARG A 12 -16.36 11.12 -19.03
CA ARG A 12 -16.21 12.47 -18.43
C ARG A 12 -15.43 12.48 -17.10
N TYR A 13 -15.19 11.32 -16.50
CA TYR A 13 -14.45 11.14 -15.24
C TYR A 13 -13.12 10.39 -15.46
N GLY A 14 -12.57 10.41 -16.69
CA GLY A 14 -11.33 9.71 -17.03
C GLY A 14 -11.52 8.23 -17.39
N GLY A 15 -12.77 7.75 -17.46
CA GLY A 15 -13.12 6.41 -17.92
C GLY A 15 -13.02 5.31 -16.86
N PHE A 16 -13.75 4.22 -17.07
CA PHE A 16 -13.74 3.06 -16.18
C PHE A 16 -12.35 2.43 -15.99
N VAL A 17 -11.53 2.42 -17.05
CA VAL A 17 -10.18 1.85 -16.99
C VAL A 17 -9.31 2.62 -16.00
N ASN A 18 -9.37 3.96 -16.02
CA ASN A 18 -8.61 4.78 -15.07
C ASN A 18 -9.11 4.59 -13.64
N TYR A 19 -10.44 4.54 -13.44
CA TYR A 19 -11.03 4.23 -12.15
C TYR A 19 -10.57 2.87 -11.59
N LEU A 20 -10.60 1.82 -12.42
CA LEU A 20 -10.14 0.49 -12.03
C LEU A 20 -8.64 0.50 -11.71
N ARG A 21 -7.83 1.20 -12.51
CA ARG A 21 -6.39 1.35 -12.29
C ARG A 21 -6.10 2.01 -10.94
N GLN A 22 -6.77 3.11 -10.61
CA GLN A 22 -6.64 3.77 -9.31
C GLN A 22 -7.05 2.85 -8.16
N ARG A 23 -8.18 2.14 -8.30
CA ARG A 23 -8.64 1.19 -7.27
C ARG A 23 -7.61 0.09 -7.03
N ARG A 24 -6.98 -0.43 -8.09
CA ARG A 24 -5.90 -1.42 -8.00
C ARG A 24 -4.65 -0.84 -7.32
N LEU A 25 -4.25 0.39 -7.65
CA LEU A 25 -3.13 1.06 -6.99
C LEU A 25 -3.36 1.24 -5.48
N HIS A 26 -4.58 1.57 -5.06
CA HIS A 26 -4.94 1.61 -3.63
C HIS A 26 -4.81 0.24 -2.97
N ARG A 27 -5.23 -0.84 -3.62
CA ARG A 27 -5.05 -2.20 -3.08
C ARG A 27 -3.59 -2.60 -2.97
N CYS A 28 -2.76 -2.25 -3.96
CA CYS A 28 -1.32 -2.42 -3.85
C CYS A 28 -0.76 -1.64 -2.66
N ARG A 29 -1.20 -0.40 -2.41
CA ARG A 29 -0.76 0.39 -1.26
C ARG A 29 -1.11 -0.29 0.07
N ASP A 30 -2.30 -0.86 0.18
CA ASP A 30 -2.71 -1.60 1.38
C ASP A 30 -1.76 -2.79 1.62
N ASP A 31 -1.51 -3.63 0.61
CA ASP A 31 -0.60 -4.78 0.69
C ASP A 31 0.86 -4.37 0.94
N LEU A 32 1.31 -3.24 0.39
CA LEU A 32 2.67 -2.74 0.62
C LEU A 32 2.87 -2.21 2.05
N GLY A 33 1.79 -1.74 2.68
CA GLY A 33 1.78 -1.23 4.05
C GLY A 33 1.57 -2.32 5.12
N ASP A 34 1.05 -3.48 4.74
CA ASP A 34 0.77 -4.60 5.63
C ASP A 34 2.07 -5.36 6.01
N PRO A 35 2.45 -5.40 7.30
CA PRO A 35 3.61 -6.16 7.77
C PRO A 35 3.56 -7.66 7.45
N SER A 36 2.36 -8.26 7.34
CA SER A 36 2.19 -9.68 7.02
C SER A 36 2.60 -10.02 5.58
N GLN A 37 2.54 -9.03 4.68
CA GLN A 37 2.85 -9.17 3.26
C GLN A 37 4.29 -8.76 2.93
N VAL A 38 5.17 -8.61 3.93
CA VAL A 38 6.56 -8.16 3.75
C VAL A 38 7.40 -9.11 2.90
N HIS A 39 7.02 -10.39 2.87
CA HIS A 39 7.71 -11.45 2.13
C HIS A 39 7.49 -11.34 0.61
N LEU A 40 6.43 -10.66 0.17
CA LEU A 40 6.15 -10.46 -1.25
C LEU A 40 6.98 -9.29 -1.79
N SER A 41 7.62 -9.48 -2.93
CA SER A 41 8.27 -8.41 -3.68
C SER A 41 7.26 -7.37 -4.20
N ILE A 42 7.77 -6.20 -4.59
CA ILE A 42 6.95 -5.14 -5.20
C ILE A 42 6.29 -5.65 -6.50
N ALA A 43 7.00 -6.48 -7.26
CA ALA A 43 6.50 -7.05 -8.52
C ALA A 43 5.37 -8.05 -8.27
N GLU A 44 5.50 -8.96 -7.29
CA GLU A 44 4.43 -9.91 -6.94
C GLU A 44 3.16 -9.22 -6.45
N VAL A 45 3.29 -8.13 -5.67
CA VAL A 45 2.13 -7.32 -5.27
C VAL A 45 1.48 -6.67 -6.49
N ALA A 46 2.27 -6.14 -7.43
CA ALA A 46 1.75 -5.55 -8.66
C ALA A 46 1.02 -6.58 -9.53
N GLU A 47 1.60 -7.76 -9.73
CA GLU A 47 1.03 -8.86 -10.51
C GLU A 47 -0.28 -9.37 -9.90
N ARG A 48 -0.34 -9.54 -8.57
CA ARG A 48 -1.55 -9.94 -7.83
C ARG A 48 -2.75 -9.05 -8.13
N TRP A 49 -2.53 -7.74 -8.33
CA TRP A 49 -3.58 -6.78 -8.64
C TRP A 49 -3.72 -6.49 -10.15
N GLY A 50 -3.06 -7.28 -10.99
CA GLY A 50 -3.23 -7.27 -12.44
C GLY A 50 -2.38 -6.23 -13.19
N PHE A 51 -1.23 -5.85 -12.64
CA PHE A 51 -0.20 -5.11 -13.37
C PHE A 51 0.85 -6.08 -13.92
N SER A 52 0.96 -6.16 -15.25
CA SER A 52 1.92 -7.04 -15.92
C SER A 52 3.32 -6.45 -16.09
N ASN A 53 3.48 -5.15 -15.82
CA ASN A 53 4.76 -4.45 -15.95
C ASN A 53 5.06 -3.67 -14.67
N ALA A 54 6.09 -4.11 -13.94
CA ALA A 54 6.51 -3.52 -12.67
C ALA A 54 6.99 -2.07 -12.78
N SER A 55 7.65 -1.69 -13.88
CA SER A 55 8.08 -0.30 -14.11
C SER A 55 6.90 0.62 -14.34
N ALA A 56 5.96 0.23 -15.21
CA ALA A 56 4.74 1.00 -15.48
C ALA A 56 3.86 1.11 -14.23
N PHE A 57 3.80 0.05 -13.41
CA PHE A 57 3.19 0.09 -12.09
C PHE A 57 3.89 1.11 -11.17
N SER A 58 5.22 1.07 -11.09
CA SER A 58 5.99 1.94 -10.18
C SER A 58 5.82 3.41 -10.52
N THR A 59 5.82 3.77 -11.81
CA THR A 59 5.50 5.13 -12.27
C THR A 59 4.08 5.51 -11.86
N ALA A 60 3.09 4.67 -12.18
CA ALA A 60 1.68 4.96 -11.85
C ALA A 60 1.41 5.10 -10.35
N PHE A 61 2.09 4.29 -9.53
CA PHE A 61 2.02 4.35 -8.09
C PHE A 61 2.62 5.65 -7.56
N LYS A 62 3.80 6.04 -8.08
CA LYS A 62 4.44 7.30 -7.73
C LYS A 62 3.58 8.49 -8.15
N ASP A 63 3.01 8.47 -9.35
CA ASP A 63 2.14 9.55 -9.83
C ASP A 63 0.90 9.74 -8.94
N LEU A 64 0.36 8.67 -8.35
CA LEU A 64 -0.83 8.73 -7.50
C LEU A 64 -0.52 9.03 -6.02
N PHE A 65 0.61 8.56 -5.50
CA PHE A 65 0.93 8.63 -4.06
C PHE A 65 2.16 9.47 -3.73
N ASP A 66 2.76 10.11 -4.73
CA ASP A 66 3.96 10.95 -4.65
C ASP A 66 5.19 10.25 -4.04
N MET A 67 5.20 8.91 -4.06
CA MET A 67 6.22 8.09 -3.43
C MET A 67 6.38 6.78 -4.18
N SER A 68 7.61 6.28 -4.29
CA SER A 68 7.81 4.98 -4.93
C SER A 68 7.24 3.85 -4.07
N PRO A 69 6.81 2.72 -4.66
CA PRO A 69 6.34 1.55 -3.91
C PRO A 69 7.35 1.05 -2.86
N ARG A 70 8.64 1.12 -3.18
CA ARG A 70 9.74 0.70 -2.29
C ARG A 70 9.83 1.63 -1.08
N ASP A 71 9.85 2.94 -1.31
CA ASP A 71 9.96 3.92 -0.23
C ASP A 71 8.72 3.86 0.68
N PHE A 72 7.54 3.71 0.09
CA PHE A 72 6.29 3.55 0.84
C PHE A 72 6.33 2.33 1.78
N ARG A 73 6.83 1.19 1.30
CA ARG A 73 7.00 -0.01 2.13
C ARG A 73 8.04 0.19 3.22
N GLN A 74 9.17 0.82 2.92
CA GLN A 74 10.21 1.10 3.92
C GLN A 74 9.68 2.03 5.02
N MET A 75 8.95 3.09 4.64
CA MET A 75 8.28 4.00 5.57
C MET A 75 7.27 3.26 6.45
N SER A 76 6.44 2.41 5.84
CA SER A 76 5.42 1.63 6.55
C SER A 76 6.05 0.66 7.56
N ARG A 77 7.16 0.01 7.19
CA ARG A 77 7.97 -0.82 8.11
C ARG A 77 8.55 -0.01 9.26
N GLY A 78 9.10 1.17 8.99
CA GLY A 78 9.62 2.08 10.02
C GLY A 78 8.54 2.57 10.98
N ARG A 79 7.29 2.70 10.52
CA ARG A 79 6.13 3.00 11.37
C ARG A 79 5.70 1.79 12.22
N ALA A 80 5.59 0.61 11.61
CA ALA A 80 5.20 -0.61 12.32
C ALA A 80 6.21 -0.97 13.43
N ARG A 81 7.51 -0.83 13.16
CA ARG A 81 8.57 -1.04 14.17
C ARG A 81 8.42 -0.08 15.36
N ARG A 82 8.19 1.21 15.11
CA ARG A 82 7.96 2.21 16.18
C ARG A 82 6.72 1.90 17.01
N ILE A 83 5.63 1.43 16.40
CA ILE A 83 4.43 1.00 17.14
C ILE A 83 4.74 -0.23 18.02
N ASN A 84 5.51 -1.18 17.49
CA ASN A 84 5.94 -2.35 18.26
C ASN A 84 6.86 -1.96 19.42
N ASP A 85 7.75 -0.98 19.22
CA ASP A 85 8.64 -0.48 20.28
C ASP A 85 7.86 0.24 21.40
N LEU A 86 6.80 0.97 21.05
CA LEU A 86 5.88 1.61 22.01
C LEU A 86 4.87 0.63 22.64
N GLY A 87 4.66 -0.53 22.03
CA GLY A 87 3.76 -1.59 22.48
C GLY A 87 4.46 -2.70 23.28
N SER A 88 5.78 -2.60 23.53
CA SER A 88 6.48 -3.53 24.40
C SER A 88 6.05 -3.30 25.86
N GLU A 89 5.21 -4.20 26.33
CA GLU A 89 4.75 -4.44 27.71
C GLU A 89 5.89 -4.53 28.77
N SER A 90 7.16 -4.49 28.35
CA SER A 90 8.37 -4.62 29.17
C SER A 90 8.88 -3.35 29.87
N ASP A 91 8.25 -2.17 29.69
CA ASP A 91 8.77 -0.94 30.33
C ASP A 91 8.39 -0.81 31.82
N TRP A 92 7.25 -1.38 32.24
CA TRP A 92 6.87 -1.46 33.65
C TRP A 92 7.79 -2.37 34.46
N SER A 93 8.36 -3.41 33.83
CA SER A 93 9.30 -4.35 34.46
C SER A 93 10.59 -3.66 34.90
N ARG A 94 11.05 -2.65 34.15
CA ARG A 94 12.20 -1.82 34.54
C ARG A 94 11.85 -0.85 35.66
N TRP A 95 10.63 -0.31 35.68
CA TRP A 95 10.16 0.59 36.71
C TRP A 95 9.91 -0.12 38.06
N LEU A 96 9.31 -1.32 38.06
CA LEU A 96 9.13 -2.16 39.24
C LEU A 96 10.46 -2.66 39.83
N ALA A 97 11.48 -2.89 38.99
CA ALA A 97 12.81 -3.26 39.45
C ALA A 97 13.57 -2.10 40.12
N ALA A 98 13.19 -0.85 39.84
CA ALA A 98 13.81 0.36 40.40
C ALA A 98 13.15 0.85 41.71
N MET A 99 12.05 0.24 42.14
CA MET A 99 11.30 0.60 43.36
C MET A 99 11.47 -0.41 44.50
N ARG A 100 12.61 -1.07 44.60
CA ARG A 100 12.97 -1.95 45.73
C ARG A 100 14.20 -1.46 46.45
#